data_AF-A0A812W9A1-F1
#
_entry.id   AF-A0A812W9A1-F1
#
_cell.length_a   1.000
_cell.length_b   1.000
_cell.length_c   1.000
_cell.angle_alpha   90.00
_cell.angle_beta   90.00
_cell.angle_gamma   90.00
#
_symmetry.space_group_name_H-M   'P 1'
#
loop_
_entity.id
_entity.type
_entity.pdbx_description
1 polymer ?
#
loop_
_entity_poly.entity_id
_entity_poly.type
_entity_poly.pdbx_seq_one_letter_code
_entity_poly.pdbx_strand_id
1 'polypeptide(L)'
;MESQTEVKSLKRTLEATLVKAAGLQLQGRQLRLRAERAEAAKALAEAETQRLRQQVRRLQEQACPSCSSCSTSSSKLGFGKPQPSNKRPSAPVDPAAMLKRIPVPLRAVDPLLAGPGEEGFQPQWAGDYLEAVQKQATLDPDTIFGAVPPCDMQELFPDALFQEVGLPPAKRFKSTSELSIFPDEVMDYKRKMGHTKSWIDFA
;
A
#
# COMPACT_ATOMS: atom_id res chain seq x y z
N MET A 1 -26.43 47.02 38.78
CA MET A 1 -25.51 46.83 37.62
C MET A 1 -25.23 45.36 37.31
N GLU A 2 -25.46 44.43 38.26
CA GLU A 2 -25.20 42.99 38.10
C GLU A 2 -26.05 42.29 37.00
N SER A 3 -27.27 42.76 36.75
CA SER A 3 -28.13 42.18 35.71
C SER A 3 -27.58 42.31 34.29
N GLN A 4 -26.80 43.36 33.99
CA GLN A 4 -26.22 43.53 32.65
C GLN A 4 -25.03 42.59 32.40
N THR A 5 -24.29 42.21 33.44
CA THR A 5 -23.17 41.28 33.31
C THR A 5 -23.64 39.85 33.07
N GLU A 6 -24.74 39.43 33.72
CA GLU A 6 -25.37 38.12 33.50
C GLU A 6 -25.91 37.97 32.09
N VAL A 7 -26.62 38.98 31.58
CA VAL A 7 -27.16 38.97 30.21
C VAL A 7 -26.04 38.85 29.16
N LYS A 8 -24.92 39.57 29.35
CA LYS A 8 -23.75 39.47 28.46
C LYS A 8 -23.11 38.08 28.51
N SER A 9 -23.04 37.46 29.69
CA SER A 9 -22.51 36.11 29.85
C SER A 9 -23.39 35.08 29.15
N LEU A 10 -24.71 35.12 29.37
CA LEU A 10 -25.68 34.23 28.71
C LEU A 10 -25.64 34.37 27.19
N LYS A 11 -25.53 35.60 26.67
CA LYS A 11 -25.39 35.85 25.23
C LYS A 11 -24.17 35.16 24.64
N ARG A 12 -23.00 35.28 25.29
CA ARG A 12 -21.76 34.60 24.84
C ARG A 12 -21.90 33.08 24.87
N THR A 13 -22.52 32.54 25.91
CA THR A 13 -22.78 31.10 26.03
C THR A 13 -23.71 30.62 24.91
N LEU A 14 -24.76 31.38 24.59
CA LEU A 14 -25.67 31.06 23.50
C LEU A 14 -24.98 31.11 22.13
N GLU A 15 -24.15 32.12 21.88
CA GLU A 15 -23.36 32.21 20.64
C GLU A 15 -22.40 31.01 20.51
N ALA A 16 -21.73 30.64 21.60
CA ALA A 16 -20.84 29.48 21.62
C ALA A 16 -21.57 28.15 21.36
N THR A 17 -22.77 27.96 21.93
CA THR A 17 -23.57 26.75 21.69
C THR A 17 -24.10 26.69 20.26
N LEU A 18 -24.48 27.82 19.66
CA LEU A 18 -24.89 27.90 18.25
C LEU A 18 -23.76 27.54 17.29
N VAL A 19 -22.54 28.06 17.52
CA VAL A 19 -21.36 27.70 16.71
C VAL A 19 -21.06 26.20 16.84
N LYS A 20 -21.12 25.66 18.06
CA LYS A 20 -20.91 24.22 18.29
C LYS A 20 -21.97 23.36 17.59
N ALA A 21 -23.24 23.76 17.64
CA ALA A 21 -24.34 23.07 16.96
C ALA A 21 -24.16 23.08 15.44
N ALA A 22 -23.78 24.21 14.85
CA ALA A 22 -23.48 24.32 13.42
C ALA A 22 -22.30 23.42 13.01
N GLY A 23 -21.25 23.36 13.84
CA GLY A 23 -20.11 22.45 13.63
C GLY A 23 -20.52 20.97 13.61
N LEU A 24 -21.36 20.55 14.57
CA LEU A 24 -21.88 19.17 14.61
C LEU A 24 -22.77 18.85 13.42
N GLN A 25 -23.59 19.79 12.95
CA GLN A 25 -24.41 19.61 11.74
C GLN A 25 -23.54 19.42 10.49
N LEU A 26 -22.48 20.22 10.34
CA LEU A 26 -21.54 20.08 9.24
C LEU A 26 -20.81 18.73 9.29
N GLN A 27 -20.36 18.31 10.47
CA GLN A 27 -19.74 17.00 10.69
C GLN A 27 -20.71 15.86 10.34
N GLY A 28 -21.97 15.97 10.75
CA GLY A 28 -23.01 15.00 10.41
C GLY A 28 -23.24 14.90 8.90
N ARG A 29 -23.22 16.03 8.17
CA ARG A 29 -23.33 16.05 6.70
C ARG A 29 -22.12 15.38 6.03
N GLN A 30 -20.90 15.64 6.51
CA GLN A 30 -19.69 15.01 5.99
C GLN A 30 -19.71 13.49 6.19
N LEU A 31 -20.18 13.01 7.35
CA LEU A 31 -20.31 11.58 7.62
C LEU A 31 -21.33 10.90 6.69
N ARG A 32 -22.46 11.54 6.40
CA ARG A 32 -23.44 11.01 5.43
C ARG A 32 -22.85 10.90 4.02
N LEU A 33 -22.16 11.93 3.55
CA LEU A 33 -21.48 11.89 2.25
C LEU A 33 -20.40 10.80 2.18
N ARG A 34 -19.64 10.59 3.26
CA ARG A 34 -18.68 9.47 3.33
C ARG A 34 -19.39 8.11 3.28
N ALA A 35 -20.51 7.96 3.98
CA ALA A 35 -21.30 6.73 3.95
C ALA A 35 -21.87 6.44 2.55
N GLU A 36 -22.43 7.44 1.88
CA GLU A 36 -22.94 7.33 0.50
C GLU A 36 -21.83 6.92 -0.48
N ARG A 37 -20.64 7.53 -0.38
CA ARG A 37 -19.48 7.16 -1.21
C ARG A 37 -19.02 5.72 -0.94
N ALA A 38 -19.04 5.29 0.32
CA ALA A 38 -18.67 3.92 0.68
C ALA A 38 -19.68 2.89 0.14
N GLU A 39 -20.97 3.22 0.15
CA GLU A 39 -22.04 2.42 -0.46
C GLU A 39 -21.84 2.30 -1.98
N ALA A 40 -21.65 3.43 -2.67
CA ALA A 40 -21.39 3.46 -4.11
C ALA A 40 -20.14 2.64 -4.51
N ALA A 41 -19.07 2.68 -3.70
CA ALA A 41 -17.87 1.90 -3.93
C ALA A 41 -18.13 0.39 -3.80
N LYS A 42 -18.94 -0.04 -2.82
CA LYS A 42 -19.36 -1.44 -2.67
C LYS A 42 -20.17 -1.91 -3.88
N ALA A 43 -21.13 -1.11 -4.33
CA ALA A 43 -21.95 -1.44 -5.49
C ALA A 43 -21.11 -1.62 -6.77
N LEU A 44 -20.08 -0.79 -6.97
CA LEU A 44 -19.15 -0.93 -8.10
C LEU A 44 -18.32 -2.22 -8.01
N ALA A 45 -17.80 -2.55 -6.83
CA ALA A 45 -17.03 -3.78 -6.62
C ALA A 45 -17.90 -5.05 -6.82
N GLU A 46 -19.16 -5.02 -6.39
CA GLU A 46 -20.11 -6.11 -6.63
C GLU A 46 -20.43 -6.25 -8.13
N ALA A 47 -20.65 -5.15 -8.85
CA ALA A 47 -20.88 -5.16 -10.28
C ALA A 47 -19.69 -5.73 -11.07
N GLU A 48 -18.45 -5.37 -10.69
CA GLU A 48 -17.24 -5.92 -11.29
C GLU A 48 -17.10 -7.42 -11.01
N THR A 49 -17.38 -7.85 -9.78
CA THR A 49 -17.39 -9.26 -9.40
C THR A 49 -18.42 -10.06 -10.21
N GLN A 50 -19.61 -9.51 -10.42
CA GLN A 50 -20.64 -10.13 -11.27
C GLN A 50 -20.19 -10.21 -12.73
N ARG A 51 -19.58 -9.16 -13.27
CA ARG A 51 -19.02 -9.14 -14.64
C ARG A 51 -17.97 -10.24 -14.83
N LEU A 52 -17.05 -10.38 -13.87
CA LEU A 52 -16.02 -11.44 -13.91
C LEU A 52 -16.65 -12.84 -13.83
N ARG A 53 -17.65 -13.05 -12.97
CA ARG A 53 -18.39 -14.33 -12.90
C ARG A 53 -19.06 -14.68 -14.24
N GLN A 54 -19.69 -13.70 -14.90
CA GLN A 54 -20.27 -13.91 -16.22
C GLN A 54 -19.23 -14.21 -17.30
N GLN A 55 -18.05 -13.59 -17.22
CA GLN A 55 -16.95 -13.87 -18.14
C GLN A 55 -16.41 -15.29 -17.96
N VAL A 56 -16.21 -15.73 -16.72
CA VAL A 56 -15.80 -17.11 -16.41
C VAL A 56 -16.83 -18.11 -16.95
N ARG A 57 -18.13 -17.84 -16.75
CA ARG A 57 -19.21 -18.68 -17.29
C ARG A 57 -19.14 -18.81 -18.81
N ARG A 58 -18.97 -17.70 -19.53
CA ARG A 58 -18.82 -17.69 -20.99
C ARG A 58 -17.60 -18.49 -21.46
N LEU A 59 -16.47 -18.36 -20.77
CA LEU A 59 -15.26 -19.13 -21.09
C LEU A 59 -15.46 -20.63 -20.83
N GLN A 60 -16.19 -21.00 -19.77
CA GLN A 60 -16.55 -22.40 -19.50
C GLN A 60 -17.45 -22.98 -20.60
N GLU A 61 -18.46 -22.23 -21.05
CA GLU A 61 -19.35 -22.63 -22.15
C GLU A 61 -18.59 -22.79 -23.48
N GLN A 62 -17.63 -21.90 -23.78
CA GLN A 62 -16.79 -22.00 -24.98
C GLN A 62 -15.81 -23.18 -24.93
N ALA A 63 -15.33 -23.56 -23.75
CA ALA A 63 -14.34 -24.64 -23.59
C ALA A 63 -14.94 -26.05 -23.80
N CYS A 64 -16.27 -26.23 -23.72
CA CYS A 64 -16.89 -27.54 -23.90
C CYS A 64 -18.28 -27.44 -24.57
N PRO A 65 -18.37 -27.06 -25.86
CA PRO A 65 -19.65 -26.86 -26.55
C PRO A 65 -20.46 -28.15 -26.75
N SER A 66 -19.88 -29.34 -26.52
CA SER A 66 -20.51 -30.65 -26.77
C SER A 66 -20.75 -31.50 -25.52
N CYS A 67 -20.40 -31.06 -24.32
CA CYS A 67 -20.81 -31.72 -23.07
C CYS A 67 -22.02 -30.96 -22.50
N SER A 68 -23.24 -31.43 -22.76
CA SER A 68 -24.42 -31.00 -22.00
C SER A 68 -24.69 -31.90 -20.78
N SER A 69 -23.89 -32.95 -20.58
CA SER A 69 -24.19 -34.04 -19.64
C SER A 69 -23.02 -34.51 -18.76
N CYS A 70 -21.84 -33.89 -18.81
CA CYS A 70 -20.74 -34.22 -17.90
C CYS A 70 -20.94 -33.54 -16.53
N SER A 71 -22.03 -33.93 -15.86
CA SER A 71 -22.28 -33.68 -14.45
C SER A 71 -21.17 -34.37 -13.64
N THR A 72 -20.27 -33.56 -13.08
CA THR A 72 -19.51 -33.78 -11.84
C THR A 72 -19.38 -35.24 -11.37
N SER A 73 -18.60 -36.05 -12.09
CA SER A 73 -17.96 -37.23 -11.49
C SER A 73 -16.57 -36.80 -11.04
N SER A 74 -16.50 -36.45 -9.75
CA SER A 74 -15.29 -36.04 -9.03
C SER A 74 -14.31 -37.21 -9.00
N SER A 75 -13.54 -37.33 -10.08
CA SER A 75 -12.54 -38.38 -10.25
C SER A 75 -11.26 -37.91 -9.59
N LYS A 76 -10.99 -38.51 -8.43
CA LYS A 76 -9.81 -38.38 -7.58
C LYS A 76 -8.54 -38.68 -8.38
N LEU A 77 -7.97 -37.68 -9.05
CA LEU A 77 -6.70 -37.83 -9.76
C LEU A 77 -5.54 -37.85 -8.76
N GLY A 78 -4.74 -38.90 -8.86
CA GLY A 78 -3.64 -39.21 -7.97
C GLY A 78 -2.53 -38.16 -7.96
N PHE A 79 -1.93 -38.01 -6.79
CA PHE A 79 -0.72 -37.24 -6.53
C PHE A 79 0.46 -37.77 -7.37
N GLY A 80 0.67 -37.18 -8.54
CA GLY A 80 1.96 -37.24 -9.24
C GLY A 80 2.94 -36.26 -8.59
N LYS A 81 4.08 -36.78 -8.13
CA LYS A 81 5.17 -35.98 -7.54
C LYS A 81 5.63 -34.88 -8.51
N PRO A 82 5.73 -33.61 -8.08
CA PRO A 82 6.26 -32.54 -8.91
C PRO A 82 7.76 -32.76 -9.14
N GLN A 83 8.19 -32.74 -10.41
CA GLN A 83 9.60 -32.66 -10.76
C GLN A 83 10.14 -31.23 -10.55
N PRO A 84 11.40 -31.07 -10.09
CA PRO A 84 12.05 -29.78 -9.98
C PRO A 84 12.59 -29.32 -11.35
N SER A 85 11.83 -28.52 -12.09
CA SER A 85 12.29 -27.85 -13.31
C SER A 85 13.01 -26.54 -12.98
N ASN A 86 14.29 -26.65 -12.60
CA ASN A 86 15.21 -25.51 -12.50
C ASN A 86 15.64 -25.05 -13.89
N LYS A 87 14.84 -24.23 -14.58
CA LYS A 87 15.32 -23.23 -15.57
C LYS A 87 14.29 -22.10 -15.67
N ARG A 88 14.49 -21.03 -14.90
CA ARG A 88 13.82 -19.75 -15.14
C ARG A 88 14.49 -19.13 -16.37
N PRO A 89 13.79 -18.89 -17.49
CA PRO A 89 14.34 -18.09 -18.57
C PRO A 89 14.49 -16.65 -18.06
N SER A 90 15.72 -16.16 -18.03
CA SER A 90 16.02 -14.74 -17.86
C SER A 90 15.61 -14.01 -19.15
N ALA A 91 14.31 -13.76 -19.30
CA ALA A 91 13.83 -12.85 -20.32
C ALA A 91 14.32 -11.43 -19.98
N PRO A 92 14.79 -10.64 -20.98
CA PRO A 92 15.11 -9.24 -20.78
C PRO A 92 13.86 -8.53 -20.26
N VAL A 93 13.94 -8.02 -19.03
CA VAL A 93 12.87 -7.22 -18.46
C VAL A 93 12.94 -5.85 -19.14
N ASP A 94 11.99 -5.57 -20.03
CA ASP A 94 11.83 -4.24 -20.59
C ASP A 94 11.38 -3.27 -19.47
N PRO A 95 12.21 -2.30 -19.05
CA PRO A 95 11.86 -1.38 -17.99
C PRO A 95 10.63 -0.53 -18.34
N ALA A 96 10.37 -0.29 -19.64
CA ALA A 96 9.20 0.46 -20.10
C ALA A 96 7.88 -0.35 -19.93
N ALA A 97 7.97 -1.68 -19.92
CA ALA A 97 6.82 -2.55 -19.71
C ALA A 97 6.44 -2.70 -18.22
N MET A 98 7.42 -2.60 -17.30
CA MET A 98 7.15 -2.62 -15.85
C MET A 98 6.36 -1.40 -15.38
N LEU A 99 6.65 -0.22 -15.95
CA LEU A 99 5.96 1.03 -15.62
C LEU A 99 4.46 1.03 -15.98
N LYS A 100 4.03 0.16 -16.90
CA LYS A 100 2.62 0.04 -17.31
C LYS A 100 1.80 -0.93 -16.46
N ARG A 101 2.43 -1.65 -15.51
CA ARG A 101 1.80 -2.76 -14.79
C ARG A 101 1.61 -2.55 -13.29
N ILE A 102 1.96 -1.40 -12.75
CA ILE A 102 1.55 -1.04 -11.40
C ILE A 102 0.36 -0.09 -11.53
N PRO A 103 -0.89 -0.59 -11.57
CA PRO A 103 -1.99 0.23 -11.11
C PRO A 103 -1.73 0.39 -9.62
N VAL A 104 -0.94 1.41 -9.24
CA VAL A 104 -1.02 1.91 -7.87
C VAL A 104 -2.45 2.43 -7.83
N PRO A 105 -3.38 1.80 -7.09
CA PRO A 105 -4.58 2.53 -6.75
C PRO A 105 -4.03 3.71 -5.96
N LEU A 106 -4.03 4.90 -6.56
CA LEU A 106 -3.98 6.15 -5.82
C LEU A 106 -5.09 5.99 -4.79
N ARG A 107 -4.73 5.49 -3.60
CA ARG A 107 -5.64 5.45 -2.48
C ARG A 107 -6.00 6.90 -2.31
N ALA A 108 -7.24 7.23 -2.65
CA ALA A 108 -7.81 8.53 -2.48
C ALA A 108 -7.51 8.93 -1.04
N VAL A 109 -6.52 9.80 -0.88
CA VAL A 109 -6.27 10.49 0.38
C VAL A 109 -7.58 11.21 0.66
N ASP A 110 -8.10 11.03 1.88
CA ASP A 110 -9.45 11.42 2.27
C ASP A 110 -9.73 12.88 1.82
N PRO A 111 -10.68 13.12 0.89
CA PRO A 111 -10.90 14.42 0.24
C PRO A 111 -11.35 15.56 1.16
N LEU A 112 -11.38 15.34 2.48
CA LEU A 112 -11.69 16.37 3.47
C LEU A 112 -10.44 17.03 4.07
N LEU A 113 -9.25 16.50 3.80
CA LEU A 113 -7.98 17.22 3.98
C LEU A 113 -7.57 18.02 2.73
N ALA A 114 -8.21 17.71 1.60
CA ALA A 114 -8.02 18.39 0.34
C ALA A 114 -8.77 19.72 0.29
N GLY A 115 -8.03 20.83 0.44
CA GLY A 115 -8.58 22.17 0.24
C GLY A 115 -9.04 22.38 -1.22
N PRO A 116 -9.95 23.32 -1.49
CA PRO A 116 -10.46 23.54 -2.84
C PRO A 116 -9.36 24.13 -3.74
N GLY A 117 -8.69 23.27 -4.51
CA GLY A 117 -7.64 23.62 -5.48
C GLY A 117 -6.64 22.51 -5.85
N GLU A 118 -6.84 21.26 -5.43
CA GLU A 118 -5.83 20.19 -5.51
C GLU A 118 -5.55 19.65 -6.92
N GLU A 119 -4.61 20.28 -7.63
CA GLU A 119 -3.43 19.54 -8.06
C GLU A 119 -2.73 19.09 -6.78
N GLY A 120 -2.60 17.78 -6.53
CA GLY A 120 -2.02 17.28 -5.29
C GLY A 120 -0.68 17.96 -4.99
N PHE A 121 -0.48 18.43 -3.76
CA PHE A 121 0.73 19.15 -3.36
C PHE A 121 1.98 18.33 -3.69
N GLN A 122 2.62 18.65 -4.82
CA GLN A 122 3.88 18.05 -5.22
C GLN A 122 5.00 18.99 -4.76
N PRO A 123 5.88 18.54 -3.85
CA PRO A 123 7.05 19.32 -3.49
C PRO A 123 7.86 19.66 -4.75
N GLN A 124 8.42 20.86 -4.83
CA GLN A 124 9.18 21.29 -6.02
C GLN A 124 10.30 20.33 -6.40
N TRP A 125 10.97 19.71 -5.42
CA TRP A 125 12.03 18.73 -5.66
C TRP A 125 11.54 17.45 -6.34
N ALA A 126 10.24 17.15 -6.28
CA ALA A 126 9.66 16.00 -6.95
C ALA A 126 9.34 16.28 -8.44
N GLY A 127 9.44 17.53 -8.91
CA GLY A 127 9.24 17.88 -10.32
C GLY A 127 10.25 17.20 -11.26
N ASP A 128 11.51 17.14 -10.83
CA ASP A 128 12.61 16.55 -11.61
C ASP A 128 13.02 15.17 -11.08
N TYR A 129 12.10 14.46 -10.41
CA TYR A 129 12.38 13.22 -9.69
C TYR A 129 13.10 12.17 -10.55
N LEU A 130 12.66 11.96 -11.80
CA LEU A 130 13.27 10.95 -12.67
C LEU A 130 14.72 11.29 -13.04
N GLU A 131 15.03 12.56 -13.27
CA GLU A 131 16.39 13.01 -13.56
C GLU A 131 17.28 12.89 -12.31
N ALA A 132 16.75 13.27 -11.15
CA ALA A 132 17.45 13.13 -9.86
C ALA A 132 17.78 11.65 -9.56
N VAL A 133 16.82 10.75 -9.75
CA VAL A 133 17.02 9.29 -9.58
C VAL A 133 18.09 8.76 -10.54
N GLN A 134 18.08 9.19 -11.80
CA GLN A 134 19.12 8.78 -12.76
C GLN A 134 20.52 9.26 -12.33
N LYS A 135 20.64 10.49 -11.83
CA LYS A 135 21.90 11.02 -11.28
C LYS A 135 22.36 10.23 -10.06
N GLN A 136 21.42 9.84 -9.19
CA GLN A 136 21.69 9.08 -7.96
C GLN A 136 21.96 7.59 -8.20
N ALA A 137 21.59 7.03 -9.35
CA ALA A 137 21.73 5.59 -9.64
C ALA A 137 23.18 5.06 -9.55
N THR A 138 24.18 5.94 -9.63
CA THR A 138 25.60 5.57 -9.52
C THR A 138 26.15 5.62 -8.08
N LEU A 139 25.40 6.19 -7.15
CA LEU A 139 25.83 6.40 -5.75
C LEU A 139 25.65 5.13 -4.93
N ASP A 140 26.66 4.79 -4.13
CA ASP A 140 26.60 3.67 -3.20
C ASP A 140 25.86 4.08 -1.91
N PRO A 141 24.66 3.52 -1.63
CA PRO A 141 23.90 3.87 -0.43
C PRO A 141 24.66 3.55 0.87
N ASP A 142 25.54 2.55 0.88
CA ASP A 142 26.32 2.20 2.07
C ASP A 142 27.27 3.33 2.47
N THR A 143 27.72 4.15 1.51
CA THR A 143 28.59 5.29 1.78
C THR A 143 27.83 6.51 2.31
N ILE A 144 26.51 6.54 2.11
CA ILE A 144 25.62 7.59 2.63
C ILE A 144 25.23 7.26 4.08
N PHE A 145 24.73 6.05 4.29
CA PHE A 145 24.15 5.64 5.59
C PHE A 145 25.16 4.96 6.51
N GLY A 146 26.29 4.51 5.99
CA GLY A 146 27.25 3.71 6.75
C GLY A 146 26.65 2.40 7.25
N ALA A 147 27.12 1.95 8.42
CA ALA A 147 26.54 0.78 9.08
C ALA A 147 25.21 1.16 9.75
N VAL A 148 24.10 0.67 9.19
CA VAL A 148 22.78 0.82 9.79
C VAL A 148 22.73 0.00 11.10
N PRO A 149 22.31 0.59 12.23
CA PRO A 149 22.14 -0.15 13.48
C PRO A 149 21.23 -1.37 13.33
N PRO A 150 21.47 -2.46 14.07
CA PRO A 150 20.60 -3.62 14.02
C PRO A 150 19.18 -3.24 14.48
N CYS A 151 18.19 -3.63 13.69
CA CYS A 151 16.78 -3.42 14.01
C CYS A 151 16.27 -4.60 14.84
N ASP A 152 15.96 -4.38 16.12
CA ASP A 152 15.33 -5.40 16.95
C ASP A 152 13.81 -5.43 16.71
N MET A 153 13.37 -6.46 16.00
CA MET A 153 11.95 -6.68 15.75
C MET A 153 11.15 -6.93 17.03
N GLN A 154 11.78 -7.36 18.13
CA GLN A 154 11.09 -7.56 19.42
C GLN A 154 10.78 -6.24 20.11
N GLU A 155 11.63 -5.24 19.93
CA GLU A 155 11.41 -3.89 20.45
C GLU A 155 10.27 -3.21 19.68
N LEU A 156 10.26 -3.33 18.34
CA LEU A 156 9.24 -2.72 17.49
C LEU A 156 7.88 -3.42 17.57
N PHE A 157 7.88 -4.75 17.69
CA PHE A 157 6.67 -5.56 17.70
C PHE A 157 6.65 -6.52 18.90
N PRO A 158 6.48 -5.98 20.12
CA PRO A 158 6.43 -6.81 21.31
C PRO A 158 5.21 -7.75 21.28
N ASP A 159 5.35 -8.92 21.91
CA ASP A 159 4.28 -9.94 21.95
C ASP A 159 2.96 -9.41 22.53
N ALA A 160 3.03 -8.37 23.39
CA ALA A 160 1.86 -7.71 23.95
C ALA A 160 0.90 -7.20 22.85
N LEU A 161 1.45 -6.62 21.76
CA LEU A 161 0.63 -6.15 20.64
C LEU A 161 -0.09 -7.29 19.92
N PHE A 162 0.53 -8.47 19.82
CA PHE A 162 -0.13 -9.63 19.22
C PHE A 162 -1.26 -10.18 20.10
N GLN A 163 -1.04 -10.18 21.43
CA GLN A 163 -2.06 -10.60 22.39
C GLN A 163 -3.28 -9.67 22.40
N GLU A 164 -3.06 -8.36 22.31
CA GLU A 164 -4.16 -7.36 22.23
C GLU A 164 -5.07 -7.58 21.02
N VAL A 165 -4.51 -8.03 19.90
CA VAL A 165 -5.26 -8.28 18.66
C VAL A 165 -5.77 -9.73 18.56
N GLY A 166 -5.46 -10.58 19.55
CA GLY A 166 -5.86 -11.99 19.56
C GLY A 166 -5.15 -12.82 18.48
N LEU A 167 -3.99 -12.36 17.99
CA LEU A 167 -3.18 -13.08 17.03
C LEU A 167 -2.10 -13.90 17.76
N PRO A 168 -1.76 -15.11 17.26
CA PRO A 168 -0.62 -15.83 17.79
C PRO A 168 0.67 -15.02 17.55
N PRO A 169 1.66 -15.09 18.46
CA PRO A 169 2.95 -14.46 18.24
C PRO A 169 3.55 -14.90 16.91
N ALA A 170 4.12 -13.95 16.16
CA ALA A 170 4.77 -14.26 14.91
C ALA A 170 5.84 -15.35 15.12
N LYS A 171 5.87 -16.38 14.27
CA LYS A 171 6.95 -17.37 14.28
C LYS A 171 8.25 -16.62 14.01
N ARG A 172 9.05 -16.47 15.07
CA ARG A 172 10.32 -15.76 15.01
C ARG A 172 11.25 -16.57 14.13
N PHE A 173 11.65 -15.99 13.00
CA PHE A 173 12.86 -16.45 12.35
C PHE A 173 13.99 -16.21 13.34
N LYS A 174 14.76 -17.26 13.65
CA LYS A 174 16.02 -17.09 14.38
C LYS A 174 16.79 -15.99 13.65
N SER A 175 17.29 -15.03 14.43
CA SER A 175 17.86 -13.79 13.93
C SER A 175 18.75 -14.02 12.72
N THR A 176 18.63 -13.13 11.76
CA THR A 176 19.43 -13.03 10.52
C THR A 176 20.94 -12.87 10.76
N SER A 177 21.42 -12.92 12.00
CA SER A 177 22.84 -12.94 12.37
C SER A 177 23.62 -14.10 11.75
N GLU A 178 22.94 -15.14 11.27
CA GLU A 178 23.57 -16.24 10.51
C GLU A 178 23.63 -15.98 8.99
N LEU A 179 22.89 -15.01 8.46
CA LEU A 179 23.04 -14.55 7.07
C LEU A 179 24.15 -13.50 7.00
N SER A 180 25.37 -13.91 7.33
CA SER A 180 26.56 -13.11 7.07
C SER A 180 26.70 -13.00 5.55
N ILE A 181 26.23 -11.90 4.97
CA ILE A 181 26.51 -11.57 3.57
C ILE A 181 28.02 -11.36 3.49
N PHE A 182 28.69 -12.14 2.64
CA PHE A 182 30.14 -12.04 2.54
C PHE A 182 30.53 -10.69 1.90
N PRO A 183 31.65 -10.07 2.30
CA PRO A 183 32.12 -8.83 1.67
C PRO A 183 32.20 -8.92 0.14
N ASP A 184 32.57 -10.09 -0.39
CA ASP A 184 32.63 -10.35 -1.83
C ASP A 184 31.25 -10.30 -2.50
N GLU A 185 30.21 -10.82 -1.83
CA GLU A 185 28.84 -10.76 -2.31
C GLU A 185 28.32 -9.32 -2.33
N VAL A 186 28.67 -8.52 -1.33
CA VAL A 186 28.37 -7.09 -1.28
C VAL A 186 29.03 -6.37 -2.45
N MET A 187 30.32 -6.65 -2.71
CA MET A 187 31.05 -6.06 -3.83
C MET A 187 30.47 -6.45 -5.19
N ASP A 188 30.13 -7.72 -5.38
CA ASP A 188 29.50 -8.20 -6.61
C ASP A 188 28.10 -7.61 -6.82
N TYR A 189 27.34 -7.44 -5.74
CA TYR A 189 26.05 -6.76 -5.78
C TYR A 189 26.20 -5.29 -6.20
N LYS A 190 27.10 -4.54 -5.56
CA LYS A 190 27.40 -3.14 -5.94
C LYS A 190 27.79 -3.01 -7.41
N ARG A 191 28.64 -3.92 -7.91
CA ARG A 191 29.03 -3.97 -9.32
C ARG A 191 27.82 -4.21 -10.24
N LYS A 192 26.93 -5.16 -9.89
CA LYS A 192 25.70 -5.44 -10.66
C LYS A 192 24.71 -4.28 -10.67
N MET A 193 24.63 -3.53 -9.57
CA MET A 193 23.75 -2.38 -9.42
C MET A 193 24.33 -1.09 -10.03
N GLY A 194 25.60 -1.08 -10.45
CA GLY A 194 26.26 0.11 -11.00
C GLY A 194 26.63 1.16 -9.95
N HIS A 195 26.63 0.79 -8.67
CA HIS A 195 27.06 1.65 -7.57
C HIS A 195 28.58 1.80 -7.62
N THR A 196 29.04 2.88 -8.25
CA THR A 196 30.45 3.09 -8.62
C THR A 196 31.07 4.28 -7.90
N LYS A 197 30.26 5.16 -7.30
CA LYS A 197 30.71 6.37 -6.63
C LYS A 197 30.36 6.34 -5.15
N SER A 198 31.27 6.80 -4.30
CA SER A 198 30.94 7.08 -2.92
C SER A 198 30.22 8.43 -2.80
N TRP A 199 29.44 8.61 -1.73
CA TRP A 199 28.84 9.89 -1.39
C TRP A 199 29.89 10.99 -1.17
N ILE A 200 31.07 10.62 -0.65
CA ILE A 200 32.18 11.54 -0.40
C ILE A 200 32.73 12.10 -1.72
N ASP A 201 32.70 11.34 -2.80
CA ASP A 201 33.14 11.81 -4.13
C ASP A 201 32.11 12.72 -4.83
N PHE A 202 30.88 12.78 -4.29
CA PHE A 202 29.78 13.58 -4.85
C PHE A 202 29.64 14.95 -4.18
N ALA A 203 30.08 15.09 -2.92
CA ALA A 203 29.99 16.31 -2.13
C ALA A 203 31.19 17.25 -2.34
#